data_AF-A0A6M9Q552-F1
#
_entry.id   AF-A0A6M9Q552-F1
#
_cell.length_a   1.000
_cell.length_b   1.000
_cell.length_c   1.000
_cell.angle_alpha   90.00
_cell.angle_beta   90.00
_cell.angle_gamma   90.00
#
_symmetry.space_group_name_H-M   'P 1'
#
loop_
_entity.id
_entity.type
_entity.pdbx_description
1 polymer ?
#
loop_
_entity_poly.entity_id
_entity_poly.type
_entity_poly.pdbx_seq_one_letter_code
_entity_poly.pdbx_strand_id
1 'polypeptide(L)'
;MFNFIKVFAVALFVITISACSSVKLDDTNGVATVNAGGSMSYDPISDPKSSVYGKRVIYFELDSYSIDPKYALTISAHASYLKSSDKQKTRLIIQGNTDDRGTTEYNLALGQRRSDAVRKALMAQGVSESQIEAVSYGKEKPVNPAQTEAAYQENRRAEFVYQ
;
A
#
# COMPACT_ATOMS: atom_id res chain seq x y z
N MET A 1 -44.39 -23.02 49.90
CA MET A 1 -45.44 -24.04 50.11
C MET A 1 -46.42 -23.90 48.94
N PHE A 2 -46.82 -25.04 48.35
CA PHE A 2 -47.79 -25.26 47.27
C PHE A 2 -47.33 -25.27 45.80
N ASN A 3 -47.10 -26.52 45.36
CA ASN A 3 -47.09 -27.07 44.01
C ASN A 3 -48.39 -26.81 43.25
N PHE A 4 -48.30 -26.67 41.92
CA PHE A 4 -49.33 -27.23 41.02
C PHE A 4 -48.71 -27.84 39.76
N ILE A 5 -48.74 -29.16 39.75
CA ILE A 5 -48.54 -30.03 38.59
C ILE A 5 -49.80 -29.96 37.72
N LYS A 6 -49.65 -29.71 36.41
CA LYS A 6 -50.56 -30.25 35.39
C LYS A 6 -49.77 -30.65 34.15
N VAL A 7 -49.70 -31.96 33.98
CA VAL A 7 -49.30 -32.69 32.78
C VAL A 7 -50.35 -32.42 31.69
N PHE A 8 -49.92 -32.02 30.49
CA PHE A 8 -50.66 -32.26 29.26
C PHE A 8 -49.70 -32.67 28.14
N ALA A 9 -50.11 -33.70 27.42
CA ALA A 9 -49.31 -34.51 26.53
C ALA A 9 -49.11 -33.87 25.14
N VAL A 10 -47.91 -34.12 24.59
CA VAL A 10 -47.59 -34.50 23.20
C VAL A 10 -48.29 -33.77 22.06
N ALA A 11 -47.51 -33.02 21.27
CA ALA A 11 -47.57 -33.09 19.82
C ALA A 11 -46.22 -32.74 19.18
N LEU A 12 -45.71 -33.72 18.46
CA LEU A 12 -44.54 -33.75 17.60
C LEU A 12 -44.74 -32.76 16.42
N PHE A 13 -43.80 -31.84 16.18
CA PHE A 13 -43.62 -31.30 14.82
C PHE A 13 -42.16 -30.86 14.61
N VAL A 14 -41.39 -31.78 14.04
CA VAL A 14 -40.06 -31.52 13.49
C VAL A 14 -40.26 -30.93 12.10
N ILE A 15 -39.87 -29.68 11.88
CA ILE A 15 -39.61 -29.15 10.54
C ILE A 15 -38.19 -28.60 10.52
N THR A 16 -37.26 -29.41 10.03
CA THR A 16 -35.95 -28.97 9.55
C THR A 16 -36.06 -28.76 8.05
N ILE A 17 -36.06 -27.51 7.59
CA ILE A 17 -35.84 -27.20 6.17
C ILE A 17 -34.40 -26.69 6.07
N SER A 18 -33.48 -27.64 5.87
CA SER A 18 -32.14 -27.33 5.37
C SER A 18 -32.25 -27.22 3.85
N ALA A 19 -32.28 -25.99 3.33
CA ALA A 19 -32.19 -25.74 1.90
C ALA A 19 -30.73 -25.83 1.46
N CYS A 20 -30.32 -26.97 0.93
CA CYS A 20 -29.11 -27.11 0.13
C CYS A 20 -29.52 -27.45 -1.31
N SER A 21 -29.57 -26.45 -2.19
CA SER A 21 -29.67 -26.69 -3.63
C SER A 21 -28.28 -26.97 -4.19
N SER A 22 -27.96 -28.23 -4.43
CA SER A 22 -26.82 -28.61 -5.27
C SER A 22 -27.31 -28.79 -6.70
N VAL A 23 -26.99 -27.86 -7.59
CA VAL A 23 -27.13 -28.05 -9.04
C VAL A 23 -26.09 -29.04 -9.52
N LYS A 24 -26.53 -30.16 -10.10
CA LYS A 24 -25.67 -31.02 -10.93
C LYS A 24 -25.69 -30.44 -12.34
N LEU A 25 -24.55 -29.93 -12.77
CA LEU A 25 -24.27 -29.69 -14.18
C LEU A 25 -23.49 -30.92 -14.65
N ASP A 26 -24.16 -31.77 -15.42
CA ASP A 26 -23.49 -32.66 -16.36
C ASP A 26 -23.27 -31.81 -17.62
N ASP A 27 -22.02 -31.40 -17.82
CA ASP A 27 -21.58 -30.76 -19.05
C ASP A 27 -20.29 -31.45 -19.48
N THR A 28 -20.47 -32.51 -20.25
CA THR A 28 -19.42 -33.12 -21.07
C THR A 28 -18.98 -32.11 -22.12
N ASN A 29 -18.04 -31.24 -21.73
CA ASN A 29 -17.20 -30.49 -22.65
C ASN A 29 -15.76 -30.71 -22.22
N GLY A 30 -14.98 -31.34 -23.11
CA GLY A 30 -13.56 -31.58 -22.92
C GLY A 30 -12.81 -30.27 -22.78
N VAL A 31 -12.65 -29.81 -21.55
CA VAL A 31 -11.71 -28.76 -21.19
C VAL A 31 -10.44 -29.47 -20.73
N ALA A 32 -9.37 -29.28 -21.50
CA ALA A 32 -8.04 -29.71 -21.13
C ALA A 32 -7.77 -29.32 -19.67
N THR A 33 -7.32 -30.27 -18.85
CA THR A 33 -6.76 -29.99 -17.54
C THR A 33 -5.56 -29.07 -17.73
N VAL A 34 -5.77 -27.76 -17.67
CA VAL A 34 -4.68 -26.82 -17.49
C VAL A 34 -4.11 -27.07 -16.11
N ASN A 35 -2.90 -27.61 -16.10
CA ASN A 35 -2.07 -27.72 -14.91
C ASN A 35 -1.84 -26.30 -14.36
N ALA A 36 -2.71 -25.85 -13.45
CA ALA A 36 -2.57 -24.60 -12.72
C ALA A 36 -1.48 -24.75 -11.63
N GLY A 37 -0.28 -25.15 -12.05
CA GLY A 37 0.91 -25.29 -11.22
C GLY A 37 1.66 -23.96 -11.03
N GLY A 38 0.95 -22.84 -11.03
CA GLY A 38 1.53 -21.51 -10.85
C GLY A 38 0.55 -20.63 -10.10
N SER A 39 0.62 -20.65 -8.77
CA SER A 39 0.03 -19.60 -7.94
C SER A 39 0.74 -18.29 -8.30
N MET A 40 0.17 -17.52 -9.23
CA MET A 40 0.58 -16.14 -9.46
C MET A 40 0.27 -15.38 -8.18
N SER A 41 1.29 -15.19 -7.34
CA SER A 41 1.20 -14.41 -6.11
C SER A 41 0.76 -13.00 -6.50
N TYR A 42 -0.43 -12.59 -6.06
CA TYR A 42 -0.95 -11.25 -6.30
C TYR A 42 -0.04 -10.23 -5.60
N ASP A 43 0.56 -9.32 -6.37
CA ASP A 43 1.35 -8.22 -5.84
C ASP A 43 0.62 -6.88 -6.07
N PRO A 44 0.07 -6.26 -5.01
CA PRO A 44 -0.60 -4.96 -5.07
C PRO A 44 0.24 -3.84 -5.71
N ILE A 45 1.57 -3.95 -5.76
CA ILE A 45 2.41 -2.90 -6.35
C ILE A 45 2.34 -2.88 -7.89
N SER A 46 1.88 -3.99 -8.47
CA SER A 46 1.80 -4.24 -9.92
C SER A 46 0.37 -4.15 -10.48
N ASP A 47 -0.64 -4.10 -9.60
CA ASP A 47 -2.06 -4.05 -9.98
C ASP A 47 -2.54 -2.59 -10.12
N PRO A 48 -2.98 -2.14 -11.31
CA PRO A 48 -3.52 -0.80 -11.52
C PRO A 48 -4.68 -0.38 -10.63
N LYS A 49 -5.40 -1.35 -10.04
CA LYS A 49 -6.54 -1.11 -9.14
C LYS A 49 -6.12 -0.95 -7.68
N SER A 50 -4.87 -1.24 -7.33
CA SER A 50 -4.35 -1.12 -5.97
C SER A 50 -4.08 0.32 -5.57
N SER A 51 -4.25 0.63 -4.29
CA SER A 51 -3.95 1.95 -3.72
C SER A 51 -2.47 2.33 -3.75
N VAL A 52 -1.59 1.34 -3.91
CA VAL A 52 -0.12 1.50 -3.97
C VAL A 52 0.36 1.75 -5.40
N TYR A 53 -0.42 1.32 -6.40
CA TYR A 53 -0.03 1.43 -7.79
C TYR A 53 -0.02 2.88 -8.27
N GLY A 54 1.05 3.25 -8.98
CA GLY A 54 1.22 4.59 -9.57
C GLY A 54 1.41 5.75 -8.58
N LYS A 55 1.05 5.60 -7.31
CA LYS A 55 1.14 6.66 -6.29
C LYS A 55 2.47 6.66 -5.54
N ARG A 56 3.57 6.71 -6.29
CA ARG A 56 4.93 6.54 -5.74
C ARG A 56 5.69 7.84 -5.52
N VAL A 57 5.00 8.99 -5.48
CA VAL A 57 5.64 10.30 -5.35
C VAL A 57 4.91 11.17 -4.33
N ILE A 58 5.68 11.83 -3.46
CA ILE A 58 5.24 12.89 -2.55
C ILE A 58 5.89 14.19 -2.99
N TYR A 59 5.12 15.22 -3.28
CA TYR A 59 5.62 16.55 -3.64
C TYR A 59 5.70 17.47 -2.41
N PHE A 60 6.61 18.43 -2.47
CA PHE A 60 6.90 19.36 -1.39
C PHE A 60 6.86 20.81 -1.88
N GLU A 61 6.47 21.70 -0.95
CA GLU A 61 6.61 23.13 -1.14
C GLU A 61 8.07 23.57 -1.21
N LEU A 62 8.28 24.78 -1.73
CA LEU A 62 9.60 25.41 -1.73
C LEU A 62 10.16 25.44 -0.29
N ASP A 63 11.44 25.08 -0.17
CA ASP A 63 12.20 25.11 1.07
C ASP A 63 11.58 24.31 2.24
N SER A 64 10.75 23.32 1.92
CA SER A 64 10.03 22.53 2.90
C SER A 64 10.33 21.04 2.78
N TYR A 65 10.31 20.35 3.92
CA TYR A 65 10.28 18.90 4.05
C TYR A 65 9.04 18.41 4.80
N SER A 66 8.08 19.30 5.05
CA SER A 66 6.79 18.95 5.67
C SER A 66 5.94 18.17 4.68
N ILE A 67 5.42 17.03 5.11
CA ILE A 67 4.52 16.20 4.31
C ILE A 67 3.12 16.80 4.39
N ASP A 68 2.56 17.16 3.24
CA ASP A 68 1.18 17.61 3.13
C ASP A 68 0.21 16.49 3.56
N PRO A 69 -0.79 16.76 4.43
CA PRO A 69 -1.78 15.77 4.86
C PRO A 69 -2.48 15.01 3.73
N LYS A 70 -2.57 15.57 2.52
CA LYS A 70 -3.14 14.87 1.34
C LYS A 70 -2.41 13.55 1.02
N TYR A 71 -1.15 13.40 1.43
CA TYR A 71 -0.36 12.18 1.24
C TYR A 71 -0.55 11.12 2.32
N ALA A 72 -1.38 11.36 3.34
CA ALA A 72 -1.61 10.40 4.43
C ALA A 72 -2.07 9.03 3.92
N LEU A 73 -2.99 9.01 2.95
CA LEU A 73 -3.49 7.77 2.35
C LEU A 73 -2.41 7.04 1.53
N THR A 74 -1.57 7.77 0.79
CA THR A 74 -0.44 7.20 0.06
C THR A 74 0.54 6.52 1.02
N ILE A 75 0.96 7.23 2.07
CA ILE A 75 1.87 6.68 3.09
C ILE A 75 1.25 5.45 3.75
N SER A 76 -0.04 5.50 4.09
CA SER A 76 -0.75 4.37 4.70
C SER A 76 -0.85 3.15 3.78
N ALA A 77 -1.08 3.35 2.48
CA ALA A 77 -1.09 2.26 1.51
C ALA A 77 0.29 1.58 1.42
N HIS A 78 1.36 2.37 1.28
CA HIS A 78 2.74 1.84 1.24
C HIS A 78 3.16 1.17 2.55
N ALA A 79 2.76 1.73 3.69
CA ALA A 79 3.03 1.14 4.99
C ALA A 79 2.31 -0.20 5.17
N SER A 80 1.04 -0.27 4.78
CA SER A 80 0.26 -1.52 4.85
C SER A 80 0.85 -2.61 3.95
N TYR A 81 1.29 -2.24 2.75
CA TYR A 81 1.97 -3.14 1.84
C TYR A 81 3.28 -3.69 2.41
N LEU A 82 4.16 -2.83 2.95
CA LEU A 82 5.44 -3.27 3.49
C LEU A 82 5.29 -4.16 4.74
N LYS A 83 4.23 -3.96 5.52
CA LYS A 83 3.94 -4.73 6.73
C LYS A 83 3.29 -6.10 6.45
N SER A 84 2.86 -6.39 5.22
CA SER A 84 2.20 -7.66 4.96
C SER A 84 3.17 -8.83 5.17
N SER A 85 2.63 -9.95 5.65
CA SER A 85 3.44 -11.10 6.09
C SER A 85 4.31 -11.68 4.97
N ASP A 86 3.88 -11.55 3.72
CA ASP A 86 4.56 -11.97 2.51
C ASP A 86 5.57 -10.95 1.96
N LYS A 87 5.66 -9.74 2.54
CA LYS A 87 6.53 -8.64 2.10
C LYS A 87 7.63 -8.28 3.10
N GLN A 88 7.87 -9.13 4.10
CA GLN A 88 8.90 -8.92 5.12
C GLN A 88 10.33 -8.77 4.56
N LYS A 89 10.59 -9.32 3.36
CA LYS A 89 11.88 -9.19 2.65
C LYS A 89 11.92 -8.03 1.66
N THR A 90 10.77 -7.42 1.36
CA THR A 90 10.68 -6.32 0.41
C THR A 90 11.42 -5.10 0.96
N ARG A 91 12.23 -4.48 0.09
CA ARG A 91 12.99 -3.28 0.41
C ARG A 91 12.44 -2.09 -0.35
N LEU A 92 12.46 -0.94 0.31
CA LEU A 92 12.04 0.35 -0.23
C LEU A 92 13.18 1.35 -0.04
N ILE A 93 13.61 1.98 -1.13
CA ILE A 93 14.41 3.21 -1.10
C ILE A 93 13.46 4.40 -1.25
N ILE A 94 13.61 5.39 -0.38
CA ILE A 94 12.97 6.70 -0.52
C ILE A 94 14.01 7.67 -1.06
N GLN A 95 13.77 8.20 -2.26
CA GLN A 95 14.70 9.08 -2.95
C GLN A 95 14.23 10.54 -2.86
N GLY A 96 14.92 11.35 -2.06
CA GLY A 96 14.59 12.76 -1.87
C GLY A 96 15.30 13.67 -2.86
N ASN A 97 14.52 14.51 -3.55
CA ASN A 97 14.94 15.42 -4.61
C ASN A 97 14.50 16.86 -4.33
N THR A 98 15.15 17.81 -4.99
CA THR A 98 14.87 19.25 -4.93
C THR A 98 14.79 19.85 -6.33
N ASP A 99 14.33 21.10 -6.42
CA ASP A 99 14.59 21.91 -7.63
C ASP A 99 16.04 22.41 -7.66
N ASP A 100 16.42 23.10 -8.74
CA ASP A 100 17.80 23.47 -9.05
C ASP A 100 18.33 24.69 -8.28
N ARG A 101 17.44 25.40 -7.57
CA ARG A 101 17.75 26.67 -6.89
C ARG A 101 18.55 26.42 -5.61
N GLY A 102 19.57 27.24 -5.38
CA GLY A 102 20.47 27.12 -4.22
C GLY A 102 21.69 26.21 -4.46
N THR A 103 22.53 26.05 -3.44
CA THR A 103 23.78 25.28 -3.56
C THR A 103 23.50 23.77 -3.63
N THR A 104 24.45 22.99 -4.14
CA THR A 104 24.32 21.54 -4.22
C THR A 104 24.27 20.92 -2.83
N GLU A 105 25.10 21.38 -1.90
CA GLU A 105 25.18 20.87 -0.53
C GLU A 105 23.88 21.14 0.23
N TYR A 106 23.30 22.34 0.03
CA TYR A 106 22.01 22.69 0.62
C TYR A 106 20.91 21.76 0.11
N ASN A 107 20.84 21.56 -1.20
CA ASN A 107 19.82 20.73 -1.83
C ASN A 107 19.98 19.25 -1.47
N LEU A 108 21.21 18.76 -1.33
CA LEU A 108 21.49 17.42 -0.85
C LEU A 108 20.97 17.22 0.58
N ALA A 109 21.23 18.19 1.48
CA ALA A 109 20.71 18.15 2.84
C ALA A 109 19.18 18.25 2.89
N LEU A 110 18.57 19.14 2.11
CA LEU A 110 17.11 19.30 2.04
C LEU A 110 16.42 18.05 1.48
N GLY A 111 16.97 17.47 0.40
CA GLY A 111 16.48 16.22 -0.15
C GLY A 111 16.58 15.08 0.86
N GLN A 112 17.65 15.01 1.66
CA GLN A 112 17.76 14.00 2.73
C GLN A 112 16.70 14.19 3.81
N ARG A 113 16.44 15.44 4.23
CA ARG A 113 15.35 15.73 5.19
C ARG A 113 13.99 15.30 4.67
N ARG A 114 13.73 15.45 3.37
CA ARG A 114 12.48 14.99 2.72
C ARG A 114 12.35 13.47 2.75
N SER A 115 13.38 12.73 2.34
CA SER A 115 13.33 11.27 2.37
C SER A 115 13.24 10.73 3.79
N ASP A 116 13.96 11.33 4.74
CA ASP A 116 13.87 11.00 6.16
C ASP A 116 12.48 11.27 6.75
N ALA A 117 11.81 12.36 6.35
CA ALA A 117 10.46 12.66 6.81
C ALA A 117 9.47 11.57 6.39
N VAL A 118 9.54 11.12 5.13
CA VAL A 118 8.68 10.04 4.61
C VAL A 118 9.02 8.72 5.30
N ARG A 119 10.32 8.42 5.49
CA ARG A 119 10.77 7.23 6.22
C ARG A 119 10.20 7.19 7.63
N LYS A 120 10.31 8.30 8.37
CA LYS A 120 9.75 8.43 9.73
C LYS A 120 8.24 8.25 9.73
N ALA A 121 7.53 8.78 8.73
CA ALA A 121 6.09 8.60 8.63
C ALA A 121 5.68 7.13 8.40
N LEU A 122 6.44 6.37 7.59
CA LEU A 122 6.21 4.93 7.42
C LEU A 122 6.52 4.13 8.69
N MET A 123 7.64 4.44 9.35
CA MET A 123 8.04 3.80 10.61
C MET A 123 7.03 4.08 11.73
N ALA A 124 6.47 5.29 11.79
CA ALA A 124 5.39 5.64 12.72
C ALA A 124 4.12 4.80 12.50
N GLN A 125 3.94 4.21 11.30
CA GLN A 125 2.87 3.27 11.00
C GLN A 125 3.28 1.80 11.16
N GLY A 126 4.48 1.53 11.70
CA GLY A 126 4.96 0.20 12.06
C GLY A 126 5.72 -0.54 10.96
N VAL A 127 6.17 0.14 9.91
CA VAL A 127 7.09 -0.48 8.94
C VAL A 127 8.46 -0.68 9.59
N SER A 128 9.08 -1.84 9.37
CA SER A 128 10.41 -2.11 9.92
C SER A 128 11.47 -1.17 9.33
N GLU A 129 12.34 -0.65 10.18
CA GLU A 129 13.50 0.14 9.78
C GLU A 129 14.39 -0.61 8.78
N SER A 130 14.53 -1.93 8.93
CA SER A 130 15.32 -2.77 8.04
C SER A 130 14.79 -2.83 6.60
N GLN A 131 13.52 -2.47 6.38
CA GLN A 131 12.91 -2.46 5.04
C GLN A 131 13.14 -1.15 4.30
N ILE A 132 13.43 -0.05 5.00
CA ILE A 132 13.43 1.30 4.42
C ILE A 132 14.81 1.95 4.46
N GLU A 133 15.29 2.33 3.29
CA GLU A 133 16.45 3.20 3.11
C GLU A 133 16.00 4.60 2.67
N ALA A 134 16.63 5.66 3.19
CA ALA A 134 16.38 7.03 2.78
C ALA A 134 17.65 7.64 2.22
N VAL A 135 17.59 8.10 0.96
CA VAL A 135 18.72 8.71 0.26
C VAL A 135 18.32 10.05 -0.32
N SER A 136 19.30 10.86 -0.69
CA SER A 136 19.07 12.10 -1.41
C SER A 136 19.88 12.18 -2.70
N TYR A 137 19.24 12.71 -3.74
CA TYR A 137 19.91 13.17 -4.95
C TYR A 137 20.02 14.68 -5.03
N GLY A 138 19.49 15.42 -4.04
CA GLY A 138 19.36 16.88 -4.11
C GLY A 138 18.76 17.31 -5.45
N LYS A 139 19.51 18.13 -6.19
CA LYS A 139 19.12 18.65 -7.50
C LYS A 139 19.71 17.89 -8.70
N GLU A 140 20.44 16.79 -8.45
CA GLU A 140 21.23 16.10 -9.48
C GLU A 140 20.41 15.17 -10.39
N LYS A 141 19.13 14.92 -10.05
CA LYS A 141 18.21 14.03 -10.80
C LYS A 141 16.86 14.71 -11.07
N PRO A 142 16.83 15.83 -11.82
CA PRO A 142 15.57 16.50 -12.15
C PRO A 142 14.71 15.59 -13.03
N VAL A 143 13.40 15.54 -12.75
CA VAL A 143 12.43 14.90 -13.65
C VAL A 143 12.09 15.83 -14.81
N ASN A 144 12.09 17.14 -14.54
CA ASN A 144 11.85 18.18 -15.52
C ASN A 144 12.96 19.24 -15.43
N PRO A 145 13.88 19.30 -16.41
CA PRO A 145 15.02 20.22 -16.34
C PRO A 145 14.65 21.68 -16.68
N ALA A 146 13.39 21.98 -16.99
CA ALA A 146 12.98 23.34 -17.31
C ALA A 146 13.07 24.25 -16.07
N GLN A 147 13.35 25.53 -16.32
CA GLN A 147 13.50 26.54 -15.27
C GLN A 147 12.21 27.34 -15.08
N THR A 148 11.13 26.63 -14.75
CA THR A 148 9.80 27.20 -14.51
C THR A 148 9.26 26.71 -13.18
N GLU A 149 8.35 27.46 -12.55
CA GLU A 149 7.80 27.03 -11.26
C GLU A 149 7.05 25.70 -11.36
N ALA A 150 6.42 25.39 -12.49
CA ALA A 150 5.81 24.08 -12.73
C ALA A 150 6.86 22.95 -12.68
N ALA A 151 7.99 23.11 -13.38
CA ALA A 151 9.08 22.14 -13.34
C ALA A 151 9.71 22.04 -11.95
N TYR A 152 9.85 23.16 -11.24
CA TYR A 152 10.35 23.16 -9.87
C TYR A 152 9.42 22.38 -8.93
N GLN A 153 8.10 22.53 -9.05
CA GLN A 153 7.12 21.75 -8.28
C GLN A 153 7.27 20.24 -8.54
N GLU A 154 7.44 19.83 -9.80
CA GLU A 154 7.68 18.44 -10.16
C GLU A 154 9.02 17.91 -9.60
N ASN A 155 10.05 18.75 -9.51
CA ASN A 155 11.36 18.36 -9.01
C ASN A 155 11.43 18.25 -7.48
N ARG A 156 10.64 19.05 -6.75
CA ARG A 156 10.56 19.00 -5.28
C ARG A 156 9.76 17.79 -4.80
N ARG A 157 10.39 16.61 -4.78
CA ARG A 157 9.69 15.35 -4.49
C ARG A 157 10.50 14.33 -3.68
N ALA A 158 9.80 13.37 -3.10
CA ALA A 158 10.35 12.11 -2.61
C ALA A 158 9.66 10.95 -3.34
N GLU A 159 10.44 9.99 -3.83
CA GLU A 159 9.94 8.85 -4.60
C GLU A 159 10.09 7.53 -3.84
N PHE A 160 9.08 6.66 -3.96
CA PHE A 160 9.09 5.30 -3.43
C PHE A 160 9.63 4.33 -4.50
N VAL A 161 10.83 3.80 -4.28
CA VAL A 161 11.50 2.86 -5.20
C VAL A 161 11.69 1.52 -4.52
N TYR A 162 10.90 0.53 -4.94
CA TYR A 162 11.00 -0.84 -4.43
C TYR A 162 12.12 -1.61 -5.13
N GLN A 163 12.83 -2.46 -4.38
CA GLN A 163 13.87 -3.37 -4.89
C GLN A 163 13.38 -4.81 -5.02
#